data_AF-A0A2W4RU06-F1
#
_entry.id   AF-A0A2W4RU06-F1
#
_cell.length_a   1.000
_cell.length_b   1.000
_cell.length_c   1.000
_cell.angle_alpha   90.00
_cell.angle_beta   90.00
_cell.angle_gamma   90.00
#
_symmetry.space_group_name_H-M   'P 1'
#
loop_
_entity.id
_entity.type
_entity.pdbx_description
1 polymer ?
#
loop_
_entity_poly.entity_id
_entity_poly.type
_entity_poly.pdbx_seq_one_letter_code
_entity_poly.pdbx_strand_id
1 'polypeptide(L)'
;MKRRIAAVLAGLCALFVGGWAPGAQGTEPVDEAAIARIREEGFSRSQIRDTVFWLTDRYGPRLQGSPEHEEAADWVIERLREWGVSNLRKERFRTGRGWSLTA
;
A
#
# COMPACT_ATOMS: atom_id res chain seq x y z
N MET A 1 11.89 51.80 30.06
CA MET A 1 12.28 50.39 29.82
C MET A 1 11.12 49.39 29.98
N LYS A 2 10.34 49.42 31.07
CA LYS A 2 9.22 48.47 31.32
C LYS A 2 8.14 48.40 30.22
N ARG A 3 7.80 49.54 29.57
CA ARG A 3 6.80 49.61 28.47
C ARG A 3 7.29 49.03 27.14
N ARG A 4 8.61 49.01 26.91
CA ARG A 4 9.23 48.41 25.71
C ARG A 4 9.31 46.88 25.81
N ILE A 5 9.56 46.37 27.03
CA ILE A 5 9.59 44.93 27.32
C ILE A 5 8.19 44.31 27.20
N ALA A 6 7.16 45.01 27.68
CA ALA A 6 5.76 44.57 27.54
C ALA A 6 5.30 44.49 26.06
N ALA A 7 5.73 45.43 25.21
CA ALA A 7 5.39 45.42 23.79
C ALA A 7 6.11 44.29 23.02
N VAL A 8 7.35 43.97 23.39
CA VAL A 8 8.11 42.85 22.79
C VAL A 8 7.54 41.50 23.21
N LEU A 9 7.11 41.35 24.48
CA LEU A 9 6.45 40.14 24.97
C LEU A 9 5.07 39.91 24.35
N ALA A 10 4.28 40.97 24.15
CA ALA A 10 2.99 40.89 23.46
C ALA A 10 3.14 40.51 21.98
N GLY A 11 4.17 41.02 21.29
CA GLY A 11 4.49 40.64 19.91
C GLY A 11 4.99 39.20 19.77
N LEU A 12 5.73 38.69 20.76
CA LEU A 12 6.23 37.30 20.76
C LEU A 12 5.12 36.27 21.02
N CYS A 13 4.12 36.60 21.84
CA CYS A 13 2.94 35.75 22.05
C CYS A 13 2.05 35.65 20.80
N ALA A 14 1.93 36.73 20.00
CA ALA A 14 1.15 36.70 18.77
C ALA A 14 1.78 35.79 17.68
N LEU A 15 3.11 35.65 17.66
CA LEU A 15 3.82 34.74 16.76
C LEU A 15 3.80 33.28 17.22
N PHE A 16 3.58 33.01 18.53
CA PHE A 16 3.45 31.66 19.06
C PHE A 16 2.02 31.09 18.93
N VAL A 17 0.99 31.94 18.94
CA VAL A 17 -0.42 31.51 18.82
C VAL A 17 -0.85 31.31 17.36
N GLY A 18 -0.24 32.03 16.40
CA GLY A 18 -0.60 31.92 14.98
C GLY A 18 -0.03 30.71 14.23
N GLY A 19 0.88 29.95 14.85
CA GLY A 19 1.59 28.84 14.19
C GLY A 19 0.91 27.46 14.27
N TRP A 20 -0.18 27.34 15.03
CA TRP A 20 -0.95 26.09 15.18
C TRP A 20 -2.34 26.24 14.57
N ALA A 21 -2.40 26.53 13.27
CA ALA A 21 -3.56 26.12 12.50
C ALA A 21 -3.37 24.62 12.23
N PRO A 22 -4.19 23.69 12.78
CA PRO A 22 -4.25 22.35 12.23
C PRO A 22 -4.57 22.55 10.75
N GLY A 23 -3.63 22.17 9.88
CA GLY A 23 -3.84 22.26 8.45
C GLY A 23 -5.18 21.60 8.16
N ALA A 24 -6.10 22.33 7.52
CA ALA A 24 -7.35 21.77 7.08
C ALA A 24 -7.01 20.63 6.12
N GLN A 25 -7.00 19.40 6.63
CA GLN A 25 -6.96 18.22 5.79
C GLN A 25 -8.31 18.21 5.10
N GLY A 26 -8.35 18.79 3.90
CA GLY A 26 -9.53 18.70 3.05
C GLY A 26 -9.88 17.23 2.89
N THR A 27 -11.14 16.87 3.14
CA THR A 27 -11.64 15.53 2.84
C THR A 27 -11.52 15.33 1.33
N GLU A 28 -10.73 14.34 0.92
CA GLU A 28 -10.66 13.96 -0.48
C GLU A 28 -12.07 13.56 -0.93
N PRO A 29 -12.60 14.15 -2.03
CA PRO A 29 -13.92 13.79 -2.52
C PRO A 29 -13.93 12.31 -2.93
N VAL A 30 -14.94 11.57 -2.48
CA VAL A 30 -15.09 10.15 -2.77
C VAL A 30 -15.63 9.96 -4.20
N ASP A 31 -14.94 9.17 -5.01
CA ASP A 31 -15.42 8.75 -6.33
C ASP A 31 -16.34 7.51 -6.20
N GLU A 32 -17.63 7.76 -6.01
CA GLU A 32 -18.67 6.71 -5.91
C GLU A 32 -18.76 5.85 -7.19
N ALA A 33 -18.47 6.41 -8.36
CA ALA A 33 -18.52 5.68 -9.62
C ALA A 33 -17.36 4.68 -9.74
N ALA A 34 -16.16 5.04 -9.27
CA ALA A 34 -15.06 4.10 -9.12
C ALA A 34 -15.40 2.98 -8.13
N ILE A 35 -15.98 3.32 -6.96
CA ILE A 35 -16.40 2.32 -5.96
C ILE A 35 -17.42 1.33 -6.55
N ALA A 36 -18.42 1.82 -7.28
CA ALA A 36 -19.41 0.97 -7.92
C ALA A 36 -18.77 0.00 -8.93
N ARG A 37 -17.81 0.47 -9.74
CA ARG A 37 -17.06 -0.38 -10.68
C ARG A 37 -16.23 -1.44 -9.97
N ILE A 38 -15.57 -1.10 -8.86
CA ILE A 38 -14.79 -2.05 -8.06
C ILE A 38 -15.69 -3.14 -7.48
N ARG A 39 -16.86 -2.78 -6.95
CA ARG A 39 -17.83 -3.75 -6.41
C ARG A 39 -18.31 -4.70 -7.49
N GLU A 40 -18.70 -4.17 -8.65
CA GLU A 40 -19.15 -4.98 -9.79
C GLU A 40 -18.05 -5.96 -10.24
N GLU A 41 -16.78 -5.52 -10.29
CA GLU A 41 -15.68 -6.43 -10.64
C GLU A 41 -15.49 -7.54 -9.59
N GLY A 42 -15.60 -7.20 -8.30
CA GLY A 42 -15.44 -8.15 -7.20
C GLY A 42 -16.57 -9.19 -7.11
N PHE A 43 -17.82 -8.81 -7.38
CA PHE A 43 -18.99 -9.67 -7.19
C PHE A 43 -19.49 -10.32 -8.49
N SER A 44 -19.46 -9.62 -9.62
CA SER A 44 -20.05 -10.09 -10.88
C SER A 44 -19.01 -10.64 -11.85
N ARG A 45 -17.75 -10.18 -11.78
CA ARG A 45 -16.63 -10.58 -12.67
C ARG A 45 -15.42 -11.13 -11.91
N SER A 46 -15.68 -11.78 -10.77
CA SER A 46 -14.64 -12.18 -9.84
C SER A 46 -13.61 -13.14 -10.44
N GLN A 47 -12.33 -12.78 -10.37
CA GLN A 47 -11.19 -13.61 -10.77
C GLN A 47 -10.62 -14.43 -9.58
N ILE A 48 -11.29 -14.42 -8.42
CA ILE A 48 -10.72 -14.96 -7.17
C ILE A 48 -10.50 -16.47 -7.24
N ARG A 49 -11.43 -17.24 -7.83
CA ARG A 49 -11.34 -18.70 -7.90
C ARG A 49 -10.07 -19.15 -8.60
N ASP A 50 -9.80 -18.57 -9.76
CA ASP A 50 -8.65 -18.95 -10.58
C ASP A 50 -7.36 -18.44 -9.94
N THR A 51 -7.36 -17.20 -9.42
CA THR A 51 -6.19 -16.62 -8.72
C THR A 51 -5.81 -17.44 -7.49
N VAL A 52 -6.80 -17.84 -6.68
CA VAL A 52 -6.57 -18.66 -5.50
C VAL A 52 -6.06 -20.03 -5.91
N PHE A 53 -6.66 -20.72 -6.90
CA PHE A 53 -6.17 -22.01 -7.39
C PHE A 53 -4.68 -22.00 -7.77
N TRP A 54 -4.25 -21.00 -8.54
CA TRP A 54 -2.83 -20.89 -8.93
C TRP A 54 -1.93 -20.76 -7.72
N LEU A 55 -2.32 -19.92 -6.77
CA LEU A 55 -1.59 -19.77 -5.53
C LEU A 55 -1.72 -21.07 -4.72
N THR A 56 -2.86 -21.41 -4.15
CA THR A 56 -3.01 -22.47 -3.15
C THR A 56 -2.81 -23.90 -3.65
N ASP A 57 -3.19 -24.22 -4.89
CA ASP A 57 -3.24 -25.60 -5.37
C ASP A 57 -2.08 -25.91 -6.31
N ARG A 58 -1.77 -24.99 -7.24
CA ARG A 58 -0.67 -25.20 -8.19
C ARG A 58 0.72 -24.99 -7.59
N TYR A 59 0.92 -23.91 -6.83
CA TYR A 59 2.19 -23.62 -6.17
C TYR A 59 2.24 -24.10 -4.72
N GLY A 60 1.08 -24.30 -4.06
CA GLY A 60 1.04 -25.01 -2.77
C GLY A 60 1.84 -24.33 -1.63
N PRO A 61 2.58 -25.07 -0.80
CA PRO A 61 3.38 -24.49 0.27
C PRO A 61 4.52 -23.59 -0.26
N ARG A 62 4.41 -22.26 -0.06
CA ARG A 62 5.36 -21.25 -0.58
C ARG A 62 6.15 -20.55 0.52
N LEU A 63 6.93 -21.31 1.28
CA LEU A 63 7.73 -20.74 2.35
C LEU A 63 8.72 -19.71 1.80
N GLN A 64 8.94 -18.62 2.54
CA GLN A 64 9.90 -17.58 2.17
C GLN A 64 11.26 -18.17 1.77
N GLY A 65 11.71 -17.87 0.55
CA GLY A 65 12.99 -18.35 0.01
C GLY A 65 12.99 -19.78 -0.52
N SER A 66 11.83 -20.44 -0.60
CA SER A 66 11.68 -21.72 -1.31
C SER A 66 11.58 -21.52 -2.83
N PRO A 67 11.83 -22.55 -3.65
CA PRO A 67 11.61 -22.48 -5.10
C PRO A 67 10.17 -22.11 -5.47
N GLU A 68 9.18 -22.68 -4.78
CA GLU A 68 7.75 -22.46 -5.02
C GLU A 68 7.35 -21.00 -4.74
N HIS A 69 8.00 -20.35 -3.76
CA HIS A 69 7.81 -18.92 -3.50
C HIS A 69 8.29 -18.08 -4.68
N GLU A 70 9.46 -18.37 -5.24
CA GLU A 70 10.01 -17.60 -6.38
C GLU A 70 9.17 -17.82 -7.64
N GLU A 71 8.77 -19.05 -7.94
CA GLU A 71 7.90 -19.36 -9.09
C GLU A 71 6.53 -18.67 -9.00
N ALA A 72 5.93 -18.67 -7.80
CA ALA A 72 4.66 -17.97 -7.60
C ALA A 72 4.82 -16.45 -7.70
N ALA A 73 5.95 -15.90 -7.24
CA ALA A 73 6.25 -14.47 -7.42
C ALA A 73 6.37 -14.11 -8.90
N ASP A 74 7.00 -14.97 -9.71
CA ASP A 74 7.06 -14.79 -11.17
C ASP A 74 5.66 -14.82 -11.80
N TRP A 75 4.84 -15.78 -11.41
CA TRP A 75 3.46 -15.85 -11.88
C TRP A 75 2.64 -14.60 -11.51
N VAL A 76 2.80 -14.06 -10.30
CA VAL A 76 2.12 -12.82 -9.89
C VAL A 76 2.56 -11.64 -10.77
N ILE A 77 3.85 -11.51 -11.08
CA ILE A 77 4.34 -10.45 -11.97
C ILE A 77 3.71 -10.55 -13.35
N GLU A 78 3.63 -11.75 -13.92
CA GLU A 78 2.97 -11.96 -15.22
C GLU A 78 1.47 -11.63 -15.16
N ARG A 79 0.77 -12.10 -14.13
CA ARG A 79 -0.67 -11.82 -13.97
C ARG A 79 -0.95 -10.33 -13.80
N LEU A 80 -0.14 -9.62 -13.02
CA LEU A 80 -0.27 -8.17 -12.88
C LEU A 80 0.02 -7.44 -14.20
N ARG A 81 0.96 -7.95 -15.00
CA ARG A 81 1.25 -7.40 -16.34
C ARG A 81 0.07 -7.59 -17.29
N GLU A 82 -0.55 -8.78 -17.28
CA GLU A 82 -1.78 -9.06 -18.05
C GLU A 82 -2.92 -8.11 -17.69
N TRP A 83 -3.05 -7.74 -16.41
CA TRP A 83 -4.02 -6.74 -15.95
C TRP A 83 -3.65 -5.28 -16.27
N GLY A 84 -2.50 -5.06 -16.92
CA GLY A 84 -2.05 -3.73 -17.34
C GLY A 84 -1.37 -2.91 -16.25
N VAL A 85 -0.93 -3.52 -15.15
CA VAL A 85 -0.16 -2.81 -14.11
C VAL A 85 1.22 -2.46 -14.65
N SER A 86 1.57 -1.17 -14.58
CA SER A 86 2.88 -0.65 -15.01
C SER A 86 3.90 -0.65 -13.87
N ASN A 87 5.19 -0.57 -14.22
CA ASN A 87 6.31 -0.46 -13.26
C ASN A 87 6.42 -1.64 -12.28
N LEU A 88 6.17 -2.85 -12.76
CA LEU A 88 6.28 -4.08 -11.98
C LEU A 88 7.75 -4.45 -11.72
N ARG A 89 8.09 -4.72 -10.45
CA ARG A 89 9.44 -5.11 -10.02
C ARG A 89 9.35 -6.16 -8.91
N LYS A 90 10.23 -7.17 -8.96
CA LYS A 90 10.49 -8.04 -7.80
C LYS A 90 11.61 -7.42 -6.97
N GLU A 91 11.29 -6.98 -5.77
CA GLU A 91 12.28 -6.39 -4.86
C GLU A 91 12.79 -7.45 -3.88
N ARG A 92 14.07 -7.80 -4.01
CA ARG A 92 14.70 -8.79 -3.14
C ARG A 92 15.13 -8.13 -1.84
N PHE A 93 14.77 -8.74 -0.71
CA PHE A 93 15.31 -8.43 0.60
C PHE A 93 16.08 -9.63 1.16
N ARG A 94 16.89 -9.42 2.20
CA ARG A 94 17.66 -10.49 2.82
C ARG A 94 16.72 -11.45 3.54
N THR A 95 16.58 -12.65 3.00
CA THR A 95 15.89 -13.77 3.65
C THR A 95 16.92 -14.68 4.34
N GLY A 96 16.45 -15.50 5.29
CA GLY A 96 17.22 -16.65 5.76
C GLY A 96 17.30 -17.75 4.69
N ARG A 97 17.85 -18.92 5.07
CA ARG A 97 17.76 -20.12 4.24
C ARG A 97 16.29 -20.53 4.08
N GLY A 98 15.89 -20.79 2.84
CA GLY A 98 14.58 -21.37 2.53
C GLY A 98 14.52 -22.86 2.87
N TRP A 99 13.30 -23.39 2.89
CA TRP A 99 13.02 -24.81 3.00
C TRP A 99 11.97 -25.18 1.95
N SER A 100 12.07 -26.38 1.38
CA SER A 100 11.04 -26.97 0.53
C SER A 100 10.78 -28.41 0.98
N LEU A 101 9.52 -28.82 0.92
CA LEU A 101 9.12 -30.19 1.15
C LEU A 101 9.17 -30.92 -0.20
N THR A 102 10.18 -31.77 -0.36
CA THR A 102 10.31 -32.64 -1.54
C THR A 102 9.67 -34.00 -1.24
N ALA A 103 8.98 -34.57 -2.22
CA ALA A 103 8.40 -35.91 -2.14
C ALA A 103 9.42 -36.97 -2.58
#